data_AF-A0A1I2SQ42-F1
#
_entry.id   AF-A0A1I2SQ42-F1
#
_cell.length_a   1.000
_cell.length_b   1.000
_cell.length_c   1.000
_cell.angle_alpha   90.00
_cell.angle_beta   90.00
_cell.angle_gamma   90.00
#
_symmetry.space_group_name_H-M   'P 1'
#
loop_
_entity.id
_entity.type
_entity.pdbx_description
1 polymer ?
#
loop_
_entity_poly.entity_id
_entity_poly.type
_entity_poly.pdbx_seq_one_letter_code
_entity_poly.pdbx_strand_id
1 'polypeptide(L)'
;MSDAITRRIVLFLDGTWSDDNGKSPLTNIVRLREALKIGIDTHKAQTVPGDVPVEGQRLKTDRGEIEYVVSYDSGVGTGPWDWVSGGLTGIGLDAKIRQAYRFLSKHYRPGDEIHLIGFSRGAYTARSIVGYLFAAGLLKPEHCTQEREEEAWRHYRTSPVDRNCGHRHALEPFLHDGDRLRIKSLAVFDTVGALGIPSRLLLAANRRWFEFHDTRLSSIVENSFHAVAIDEHRPSFEAALWHRPKSKSVTNTHVEQVWFPGAHGDIGGGYSRWNEGEAGRQDIAFAWMRRRLVDHLGLHFADLDPNASIPALRCDPTAHLTSPIHRPWDMVDHIRSQAARAINQTRPLASYGSPTKGRGTVAVGLVANEDPIGEMIHISALALLDAAEEPTITLAWEKLSRRYPYRPPNLIAVLPLIAFTYRAWDPTAWAMWKPYADAIPRVTAEPRTLSIVGWDGQILPAQPPEASEAASEDNVFRYLGSDPAAFGLSRASTLVVSVERVLGGPERQADRYAG
;
A
#
# COMPACT_ATOMS: atom_id res chain seq x y z
N MET A 1 9.27 -10.34 -40.17
CA MET A 1 8.82 -9.58 -38.97
C MET A 1 9.69 -10.08 -37.85
N SER A 2 10.51 -9.23 -37.22
CA SER A 2 11.50 -9.70 -36.25
C SER A 2 10.81 -10.33 -35.03
N ASP A 3 11.24 -11.52 -34.63
CA ASP A 3 10.95 -12.15 -33.34
C ASP A 3 11.47 -11.26 -32.20
N ALA A 4 10.78 -10.16 -31.92
CA ALA A 4 11.18 -9.22 -30.89
C ALA A 4 10.90 -9.84 -29.51
N ILE A 5 11.96 -10.28 -28.84
CA ILE A 5 11.89 -10.80 -27.47
C ILE A 5 11.51 -9.64 -26.55
N THR A 6 10.40 -9.76 -25.82
CA THR A 6 10.06 -8.80 -24.75
C THR A 6 10.83 -9.17 -23.50
N ARG A 7 11.46 -8.20 -22.84
CA ARG A 7 12.27 -8.45 -21.65
C ARG A 7 11.68 -7.74 -20.43
N ARG A 8 11.50 -8.49 -19.35
CA ARG A 8 10.83 -8.07 -18.13
C ARG A 8 11.75 -8.21 -16.93
N ILE A 9 11.96 -7.10 -16.23
CA ILE A 9 12.75 -7.06 -15.00
C ILE A 9 11.77 -6.93 -13.83
N VAL A 10 11.77 -7.92 -12.92
CA VAL A 10 10.85 -7.96 -11.78
C VAL A 10 11.65 -7.97 -10.49
N LEU A 11 11.49 -6.94 -9.66
CA LEU A 11 12.10 -6.83 -8.34
C LEU A 11 11.05 -7.06 -7.26
N PHE A 12 11.26 -8.09 -6.45
CA PHE A 12 10.47 -8.41 -5.27
C PHE A 12 11.19 -7.90 -4.02
N LEU A 13 10.61 -6.93 -3.33
CA LEU A 13 11.22 -6.23 -2.19
C LEU A 13 10.41 -6.50 -0.92
N ASP A 14 10.93 -7.34 -0.02
CA ASP A 14 10.14 -7.79 1.13
C ASP A 14 10.21 -6.86 2.36
N GLY A 15 9.27 -7.06 3.29
CA GLY A 15 9.16 -6.35 4.55
C GLY A 15 10.22 -6.77 5.58
N THR A 16 10.32 -6.00 6.65
CA THR A 16 11.23 -6.24 7.78
C THR A 16 11.15 -7.66 8.35
N TRP A 17 12.30 -8.22 8.81
CA TRP A 17 12.36 -9.52 9.51
C TRP A 17 11.77 -10.69 8.70
N SER A 18 11.52 -10.49 7.41
CA SER A 18 11.02 -11.52 6.50
C SER A 18 12.20 -12.08 5.72
N ASP A 19 12.48 -13.36 5.92
CA ASP A 19 13.42 -14.14 5.15
C ASP A 19 12.73 -15.38 4.55
N ASP A 20 13.26 -15.87 3.44
CA ASP A 20 12.78 -17.09 2.79
C ASP A 20 13.55 -18.34 3.23
N ASN A 21 14.34 -18.23 4.31
CA ASN A 21 15.16 -19.29 4.90
C ASN A 21 14.34 -20.43 5.55
N GLY A 22 13.02 -20.48 5.34
CA GLY A 22 12.11 -21.49 5.89
C GLY A 22 11.81 -21.37 7.39
N LYS A 23 12.28 -20.31 8.06
CA LYS A 23 12.07 -20.06 9.50
C LYS A 23 10.94 -19.07 9.79
N SER A 24 10.61 -18.23 8.81
CA SER A 24 9.59 -17.19 8.92
C SER A 24 8.37 -17.53 8.07
N PRO A 25 7.15 -17.15 8.50
CA PRO A 25 5.96 -17.25 7.66
C PRO A 25 6.12 -16.49 6.34
N LEU A 26 5.61 -17.08 5.26
CA LEU A 26 5.73 -16.48 3.94
C LEU A 26 4.92 -15.18 3.84
N THR A 27 5.54 -14.17 3.24
CA THR A 27 4.87 -12.92 2.82
C THR A 27 4.23 -13.11 1.44
N ASN A 28 3.31 -12.22 1.10
CA ASN A 28 2.74 -12.14 -0.25
C ASN A 28 3.81 -11.81 -1.31
N ILE A 29 4.94 -11.22 -0.93
CA ILE A 29 6.07 -10.98 -1.83
C ILE A 29 6.74 -12.29 -2.22
N VAL A 30 7.08 -13.13 -1.24
CA VAL A 30 7.65 -14.46 -1.51
C VAL A 30 6.67 -15.32 -2.29
N ARG A 31 5.38 -15.29 -1.93
CA ARG A 31 4.34 -16.03 -2.65
C ARG A 31 4.22 -15.61 -4.12
N LEU A 32 4.21 -14.31 -4.40
CA LEU A 32 4.18 -13.81 -5.79
C LEU A 32 5.47 -14.21 -6.54
N ARG A 33 6.64 -14.10 -5.90
CA ARG A 33 7.92 -14.51 -6.50
C ARG A 33 7.89 -15.98 -6.90
N GLU A 34 7.49 -16.87 -5.98
CA GLU A 34 7.42 -18.30 -6.28
C GLU A 34 6.36 -18.58 -7.34
N ALA A 35 5.19 -17.92 -7.30
CA ALA A 35 4.17 -18.10 -8.31
C ALA A 35 4.68 -17.68 -9.70
N LEU A 36 5.47 -16.61 -9.79
CA LEU A 36 6.11 -16.18 -11.04
C LEU A 36 7.16 -17.21 -11.50
N LYS A 37 8.02 -17.69 -10.59
CA LYS A 37 9.04 -18.70 -10.91
C LYS A 37 8.43 -19.97 -11.47
N ILE A 38 7.36 -20.47 -10.86
CA ILE A 38 6.64 -21.67 -11.30
C ILE A 38 5.91 -21.39 -12.62
N GLY A 39 5.35 -20.20 -12.78
CA GLY A 39 4.64 -19.81 -14.01
C GLY A 39 5.57 -19.68 -15.23
N ILE A 40 6.83 -19.30 -15.01
CA ILE A 40 7.86 -19.27 -16.04
C ILE A 40 8.41 -20.68 -16.34
N ASP A 41 8.64 -21.47 -15.30
CA ASP A 41 9.25 -22.79 -15.39
C ASP A 41 8.59 -23.76 -14.39
N THR A 42 7.67 -24.58 -14.90
CA THR A 42 6.88 -25.51 -14.10
C THR A 42 7.73 -26.55 -13.36
N HIS A 43 8.95 -26.83 -13.82
CA HIS A 43 9.87 -27.75 -13.13
C HIS A 43 10.36 -27.19 -11.79
N LYS A 44 10.23 -25.86 -11.56
CA LYS A 44 10.58 -25.22 -10.29
C LYS A 44 9.53 -25.39 -9.20
N ALA A 45 8.36 -25.98 -9.50
CA ALA A 45 7.28 -26.24 -8.55
C ALA A 45 7.68 -27.10 -7.34
N GLN A 46 8.80 -27.80 -7.40
CA GLN A 46 9.32 -28.68 -6.35
C GLN A 46 10.57 -28.13 -5.65
N THR A 47 11.01 -26.91 -5.98
CA THR A 47 12.22 -26.32 -5.40
C THR A 47 11.91 -25.59 -4.09
N VAL A 48 12.77 -25.74 -3.08
CA VAL A 48 12.67 -24.97 -1.83
C VAL A 48 12.83 -23.48 -2.16
N PRO A 49 12.01 -22.58 -1.59
CA PRO A 49 12.23 -21.14 -1.71
C PRO A 49 13.68 -20.80 -1.34
N GLY A 50 14.37 -20.09 -2.21
CA GLY A 50 15.76 -19.74 -2.02
C GLY A 50 16.11 -18.51 -2.83
N ASP A 51 17.04 -17.73 -2.27
CA ASP A 51 17.44 -16.42 -2.77
C ASP A 51 18.42 -16.53 -3.96
N VAL A 52 17.95 -17.13 -5.05
CA VAL A 52 18.72 -17.25 -6.29
C VAL A 52 18.12 -16.34 -7.34
N PRO A 53 18.88 -15.33 -7.84
CA PRO A 53 18.47 -14.52 -8.98
C PRO A 53 18.08 -15.42 -10.16
N VAL A 54 16.88 -15.21 -10.69
CA VAL A 54 16.42 -15.94 -11.87
C VAL A 54 16.69 -15.04 -13.07
N GLU A 55 17.90 -15.14 -13.62
CA GLU A 55 18.33 -14.38 -14.78
C GLU A 55 18.16 -15.18 -16.07
N GLY A 56 17.55 -14.57 -17.08
CA GLY A 56 17.56 -15.08 -18.46
C GLY A 56 16.61 -16.25 -18.72
N GLN A 57 15.63 -16.49 -17.84
CA GLN A 57 14.59 -17.49 -18.13
C GLN A 57 13.65 -16.99 -19.21
N ARG A 58 13.42 -17.82 -20.22
CA ARG A 58 12.57 -17.49 -21.36
C ARG A 58 11.29 -18.29 -21.32
N LEU A 59 10.19 -17.61 -21.59
CA LEU A 59 8.88 -18.19 -21.75
C LEU A 59 8.42 -17.94 -23.19
N LYS A 60 8.08 -19.01 -23.92
CA LYS A 60 7.43 -18.91 -25.22
C LYS A 60 5.94 -18.73 -25.02
N THR A 61 5.37 -17.72 -25.65
CA THR A 61 3.94 -17.43 -25.66
C THR A 61 3.44 -17.39 -27.10
N ASP A 62 2.12 -17.43 -27.29
CA ASP A 62 1.50 -17.27 -28.61
C ASP A 62 1.82 -15.92 -29.27
N ARG A 63 2.25 -14.93 -28.48
CA ARG A 63 2.57 -13.56 -28.92
C ARG A 63 4.07 -13.29 -29.09
N GLY A 64 4.92 -14.28 -28.84
CA GLY A 64 6.38 -14.15 -28.91
C GLY A 64 7.09 -14.72 -27.69
N GLU A 65 8.41 -14.51 -27.64
CA GLU A 65 9.25 -14.95 -26.52
C GLU A 65 9.42 -13.83 -25.49
N ILE A 66 9.27 -14.16 -24.21
CA ILE A 66 9.45 -13.24 -23.08
C ILE A 66 10.65 -13.70 -22.26
N GLU A 67 11.62 -12.82 -22.04
CA GLU A 67 12.76 -13.04 -21.13
C GLU A 67 12.47 -12.39 -19.77
N TYR A 68 12.62 -13.15 -18.69
CA TYR A 68 12.49 -12.68 -17.32
C TYR A 68 13.84 -12.54 -16.63
N VAL A 69 14.00 -11.43 -15.93
CA VAL A 69 15.09 -11.14 -15.01
C VAL A 69 14.49 -10.83 -13.64
N VAL A 70 14.53 -11.79 -12.73
CA VAL A 70 13.87 -11.69 -11.42
C VAL A 70 14.91 -11.56 -10.32
N SER A 71 14.73 -10.55 -9.47
CA SER A 71 15.51 -10.36 -8.24
C SER A 71 14.57 -10.32 -7.05
N TYR A 72 15.06 -10.89 -5.94
CA TYR A 72 14.45 -10.77 -4.63
C TYR A 72 15.43 -10.08 -3.69
N ASP A 73 14.92 -9.21 -2.84
CA ASP A 73 15.64 -8.61 -1.73
C ASP A 73 14.87 -8.96 -0.45
N SER A 74 15.52 -9.71 0.43
CA SER A 74 14.97 -10.07 1.74
C SER A 74 14.69 -8.83 2.60
N GLY A 75 14.03 -8.97 3.74
CA GLY A 75 13.77 -7.84 4.64
C GLY A 75 15.04 -7.12 5.13
N VAL A 76 14.92 -5.87 5.58
CA VAL A 76 15.98 -5.23 6.40
C VAL A 76 16.04 -5.96 7.76
N GLY A 77 17.22 -6.37 8.22
CA GLY A 77 17.43 -7.01 9.53
C GLY A 77 17.68 -8.53 9.49
N THR A 78 17.84 -9.13 8.30
CA THR A 78 17.99 -10.59 8.10
C THR A 78 19.45 -11.04 7.92
N GLY A 79 20.43 -10.12 7.89
CA GLY A 79 21.84 -10.45 7.71
C GLY A 79 22.51 -11.03 8.99
N PRO A 80 23.57 -11.85 8.85
CA PRO A 80 24.27 -12.48 9.99
C PRO A 80 24.87 -11.49 11.02
N TRP A 81 25.00 -10.21 10.66
CA TRP A 81 25.53 -9.14 11.52
C TRP A 81 24.47 -8.08 11.89
N ASP A 82 23.23 -8.22 11.44
CA ASP A 82 22.15 -7.24 11.65
C ASP A 82 21.52 -7.34 13.05
N TRP A 83 21.71 -8.42 13.79
CA TRP A 83 21.08 -8.56 15.12
C TRP A 83 21.64 -7.56 16.16
N VAL A 84 22.87 -7.05 15.95
CA VAL A 84 23.52 -6.08 16.86
C VAL A 84 23.22 -4.63 16.48
N SER A 85 22.74 -4.34 15.26
CA SER A 85 22.55 -2.97 14.75
C SER A 85 21.19 -2.67 14.07
N GLY A 86 20.37 -3.70 13.81
CA GLY A 86 19.40 -3.72 12.71
C GLY A 86 17.91 -3.60 13.07
N GLY A 87 17.57 -3.16 14.28
CA GLY A 87 16.17 -2.88 14.64
C GLY A 87 15.69 -1.47 14.31
N LEU A 88 16.60 -0.49 14.22
CA LEU A 88 16.23 0.93 14.35
C LEU A 88 17.03 1.94 13.50
N THR A 89 17.94 1.49 12.63
CA THR A 89 18.87 2.40 11.93
C THR A 89 18.66 2.39 10.41
N GLY A 90 18.78 3.56 9.78
CA GLY A 90 18.51 3.76 8.35
C GLY A 90 19.57 3.30 7.39
N ILE A 91 20.67 2.85 7.97
CA ILE A 91 21.88 2.42 7.29
C ILE A 91 21.59 1.21 6.39
N GLY A 92 20.67 0.31 6.80
CA GLY A 92 20.27 -0.85 6.00
C GLY A 92 19.31 -0.53 4.84
N LEU A 93 18.50 0.54 4.94
CA LEU A 93 17.53 0.90 3.90
C LEU A 93 18.21 1.55 2.70
N ASP A 94 19.12 2.50 2.95
CA ASP A 94 19.91 3.16 1.91
C ASP A 94 20.71 2.14 1.09
N ALA A 95 21.31 1.16 1.76
CA ALA A 95 22.06 0.09 1.10
C ALA A 95 21.19 -0.73 0.13
N LYS A 96 19.97 -1.11 0.54
CA LYS A 96 19.02 -1.85 -0.32
C LYS A 96 18.56 -1.04 -1.52
N ILE A 97 18.24 0.24 -1.33
CA ILE A 97 17.84 1.13 -2.45
C ILE A 97 18.98 1.24 -3.47
N ARG A 98 20.22 1.44 -3.01
CA ARG A 98 21.40 1.53 -3.87
C ARG A 98 21.72 0.19 -4.54
N GLN A 99 21.53 -0.94 -3.84
CA GLN A 99 21.68 -2.28 -4.41
C GLN A 99 20.67 -2.52 -5.54
N ALA A 100 19.39 -2.21 -5.33
CA ALA A 100 18.37 -2.32 -6.35
C ALA A 100 18.64 -1.37 -7.54
N TYR A 101 19.13 -0.15 -7.29
CA TYR A 101 19.56 0.76 -8.36
C TYR A 101 20.68 0.17 -9.20
N ARG A 102 21.73 -0.38 -8.57
CA ARG A 102 22.85 -1.03 -9.26
C ARG A 102 22.40 -2.27 -10.03
N PHE A 103 21.45 -3.04 -9.48
CA PHE A 103 20.83 -4.15 -10.18
C PHE A 103 20.12 -3.68 -11.46
N LEU A 104 19.27 -2.66 -11.36
CA LEU A 104 18.62 -2.09 -12.54
C LEU A 104 19.65 -1.57 -13.55
N SER A 105 20.70 -0.88 -13.08
CA SER A 105 21.76 -0.36 -13.96
C SER A 105 22.49 -1.47 -14.71
N LYS A 106 22.74 -2.61 -14.05
CA LYS A 106 23.41 -3.77 -14.65
C LYS A 106 22.54 -4.51 -15.66
N HIS A 107 21.23 -4.58 -15.43
CA HIS A 107 20.34 -5.48 -16.17
C HIS A 107 19.39 -4.78 -17.16
N TYR A 108 19.11 -3.49 -16.99
CA TYR A 108 18.19 -2.75 -17.85
C TYR A 108 18.76 -2.52 -19.24
N ARG A 109 17.93 -2.78 -20.24
CA ARG A 109 18.14 -2.38 -21.63
C ARG A 109 17.00 -1.47 -22.07
N PRO A 110 17.24 -0.49 -22.96
CA PRO A 110 16.18 0.37 -23.45
C PRO A 110 15.02 -0.45 -24.04
N GLY A 111 13.82 -0.25 -23.51
CA GLY A 111 12.61 -0.99 -23.89
C GLY A 111 12.21 -2.13 -22.95
N ASP A 112 13.04 -2.47 -21.95
CA ASP A 112 12.69 -3.46 -20.93
C ASP A 112 11.53 -2.96 -20.05
N GLU A 113 10.61 -3.86 -19.70
CA GLU A 113 9.53 -3.56 -18.75
C GLU A 113 10.01 -3.76 -17.31
N ILE A 114 10.02 -2.71 -16.50
CA ILE A 114 10.41 -2.78 -15.08
C ILE A 114 9.17 -2.89 -14.20
N HIS A 115 9.12 -3.93 -13.36
CA HIS A 115 8.08 -4.17 -12.37
C HIS A 115 8.69 -4.17 -10.96
N LEU A 116 8.23 -3.26 -10.10
CA LEU A 116 8.63 -3.20 -8.71
C LEU A 116 7.46 -3.69 -7.84
N ILE A 117 7.69 -4.72 -7.04
CA ILE A 117 6.68 -5.31 -6.16
C ILE A 117 7.23 -5.30 -4.75
N GLY A 118 6.52 -4.69 -3.79
CA GLY A 118 7.04 -4.60 -2.43
C GLY A 118 5.99 -4.58 -1.32
N PHE A 119 6.39 -4.98 -0.12
CA PHE A 119 5.55 -4.97 1.08
C PHE A 119 6.20 -4.15 2.20
N SER A 120 5.42 -3.35 2.93
CA SER A 120 5.87 -2.66 4.15
C SER A 120 7.08 -1.75 3.88
N ARG A 121 8.25 -2.05 4.49
CA ARG A 121 9.51 -1.37 4.20
C ARG A 121 10.04 -1.67 2.81
N GLY A 122 9.82 -2.87 2.27
CA GLY A 122 10.13 -3.19 0.87
C GLY A 122 9.29 -2.37 -0.12
N ALA A 123 8.03 -2.07 0.23
CA ALA A 123 7.21 -1.12 -0.54
C ALA A 123 7.77 0.31 -0.48
N TYR A 124 8.29 0.73 0.68
CA TYR A 124 8.99 2.01 0.82
C TYR A 124 10.26 2.04 -0.02
N THR A 125 11.06 0.96 -0.03
CA THR A 125 12.22 0.78 -0.91
C THR A 125 11.81 0.88 -2.38
N ALA A 126 10.75 0.18 -2.80
CA ALA A 126 10.23 0.22 -4.18
C ALA A 126 9.93 1.65 -4.63
N ARG A 127 9.19 2.40 -3.80
CA ARG A 127 8.86 3.80 -4.06
C ARG A 127 10.10 4.70 -4.05
N SER A 128 11.03 4.45 -3.14
CA SER A 128 12.30 5.19 -3.07
C SER A 128 13.18 4.96 -4.30
N ILE A 129 13.17 3.76 -4.88
CA ILE A 129 13.85 3.47 -6.15
C ILE A 129 13.22 4.30 -7.26
N VAL A 130 11.89 4.37 -7.33
CA VAL A 130 11.19 5.24 -8.30
C VAL A 130 11.61 6.70 -8.14
N GLY A 131 11.64 7.20 -6.90
CA GLY A 131 12.12 8.56 -6.60
C GLY A 131 13.57 8.78 -7.01
N TYR A 132 14.44 7.78 -6.78
CA TYR A 132 15.85 7.83 -7.16
C TYR A 132 16.01 7.88 -8.69
N LEU A 133 15.35 6.99 -9.41
CA LEU A 133 15.37 6.97 -10.88
C LEU A 133 14.82 8.27 -11.48
N PHE A 134 13.74 8.82 -10.89
CA PHE A 134 13.17 10.09 -11.32
C PHE A 134 14.15 11.26 -11.12
N ALA A 135 14.81 11.31 -9.97
CA ALA A 135 15.70 12.43 -9.63
C ALA A 135 17.05 12.35 -10.38
N ALA A 136 17.70 11.20 -10.38
CA ALA A 136 19.08 11.04 -10.85
C ALA A 136 19.18 10.38 -12.23
N GLY A 137 18.12 9.73 -12.73
CA GLY A 137 18.19 8.83 -13.88
C GLY A 137 18.86 7.50 -13.56
N LEU A 138 18.94 6.60 -14.55
CA LEU A 138 19.59 5.29 -14.41
C LEU A 138 20.93 5.28 -15.14
N LEU A 139 22.03 5.03 -14.42
CA LEU A 139 23.36 4.84 -15.02
C LEU A 139 23.37 3.65 -15.95
N LYS A 140 24.08 3.76 -17.07
CA LYS A 140 24.38 2.61 -17.95
C LYS A 140 25.31 1.62 -17.23
N PRO A 141 25.23 0.33 -17.54
CA PRO A 141 26.04 -0.71 -16.88
C PRO A 141 27.53 -0.36 -16.82
N GLU A 142 28.10 0.10 -17.94
CA GLU A 142 29.52 0.45 -18.11
C GLU A 142 29.95 1.73 -17.36
N HIS A 143 29.00 2.50 -16.85
CA HIS A 143 29.24 3.76 -16.14
C HIS A 143 28.85 3.73 -14.67
N CYS A 144 28.17 2.67 -14.21
CA CYS A 144 27.78 2.50 -12.82
C CYS A 144 28.96 2.09 -11.91
N THR A 145 30.02 2.91 -11.89
CA THR A 145 31.11 2.78 -10.92
C THR A 145 30.64 3.22 -9.54
N GLN A 146 31.38 2.85 -8.50
CA GLN A 146 31.05 3.24 -7.13
C GLN A 146 30.97 4.77 -6.98
N GLU A 147 31.94 5.49 -7.55
CA GLU A 147 32.02 6.95 -7.44
C GLU A 147 30.84 7.65 -8.11
N ARG A 148 30.45 7.20 -9.32
CA ARG A 148 29.33 7.78 -10.05
C ARG A 148 27.98 7.44 -9.43
N GLU A 149 27.81 6.21 -8.94
CA GLU A 149 26.60 5.85 -8.20
C GLU A 149 26.49 6.63 -6.89
N GLU A 150 27.60 6.88 -6.19
CA GLU A 150 27.62 7.75 -5.01
C GLU A 150 27.27 9.21 -5.35
N GLU A 151 27.67 9.71 -6.51
CA GLU A 151 27.27 11.02 -7.01
C GLU A 151 25.77 11.09 -7.31
N ALA A 152 25.24 10.13 -8.05
CA ALA A 152 23.81 10.02 -8.32
C ALA A 152 22.99 9.90 -7.02
N TRP A 153 23.47 9.10 -6.07
CA TRP A 153 22.84 8.93 -4.75
C TRP A 153 22.82 10.22 -3.96
N ARG A 154 23.95 10.94 -3.90
CA ARG A 154 24.04 12.26 -3.26
C ARG A 154 23.07 13.27 -3.90
N HIS A 155 22.94 13.25 -5.22
CA HIS A 155 21.99 14.10 -5.92
C HIS A 155 20.54 13.80 -5.52
N TYR A 156 20.15 12.53 -5.51
CA TYR A 156 18.82 12.11 -5.05
C TYR A 156 18.53 12.49 -3.59
N ARG A 157 19.51 12.27 -2.71
CA ARG A 157 19.42 12.57 -1.28
C ARG A 157 19.44 14.07 -0.96
N THR A 158 19.77 14.91 -1.93
CA THR A 158 19.60 16.36 -1.81
C THR A 158 18.11 16.69 -1.94
N SER A 159 17.62 17.56 -1.05
CA SER A 159 16.23 18.03 -1.05
C SER A 159 15.82 18.53 -2.44
N PRO A 160 14.60 18.23 -2.94
CA PRO A 160 14.19 18.61 -4.29
C PRO A 160 14.37 20.10 -4.62
N VAL A 161 14.24 21.00 -3.63
CA VAL A 161 14.43 22.46 -3.81
C VAL A 161 15.89 22.86 -3.93
N ASP A 162 16.81 22.05 -3.41
CA ASP A 162 18.25 22.31 -3.38
C ASP A 162 19.01 21.50 -4.46
N ARG A 163 18.29 20.68 -5.25
CA ARG A 163 18.89 19.87 -6.31
C ARG A 163 19.42 20.77 -7.42
N ASN A 164 20.74 20.83 -7.54
CA ASN A 164 21.42 21.56 -8.60
C ASN A 164 21.23 20.86 -9.96
N CYS A 165 20.58 21.54 -10.90
CA CYS A 165 20.39 21.03 -12.27
C CYS A 165 21.72 20.73 -12.98
N GLY A 166 22.79 21.48 -12.70
CA GLY A 166 24.12 21.24 -13.25
C GLY A 166 24.72 19.90 -12.80
N HIS A 167 24.46 19.46 -11.57
CA HIS A 167 24.87 18.12 -11.12
C HIS A 167 24.12 17.03 -11.89
N ARG A 168 22.81 17.21 -12.12
CA ARG A 168 22.02 16.26 -12.91
C ARG A 168 22.47 16.23 -14.37
N HIS A 169 22.82 17.38 -14.93
CA HIS A 169 23.33 17.50 -16.30
C HIS A 169 24.71 16.85 -16.46
N ALA A 170 25.59 16.97 -15.47
CA ALA A 170 26.89 16.30 -15.46
C ALA A 170 26.77 14.76 -15.52
N LEU A 171 25.69 14.20 -14.98
CA LEU A 171 25.41 12.76 -15.04
C LEU A 171 24.85 12.32 -16.41
N GLU A 172 24.17 13.19 -17.17
CA GLU A 172 23.45 12.84 -18.41
C GLU A 172 24.21 11.96 -19.42
N PRO A 173 25.51 12.20 -19.72
CA PRO A 173 26.25 11.37 -20.67
C PRO A 173 26.32 9.89 -20.26
N PHE A 174 26.24 9.62 -18.96
CA PHE A 174 26.40 8.29 -18.36
C PHE A 174 25.08 7.56 -18.14
N LEU A 175 23.94 8.21 -18.37
CA LEU A 175 22.62 7.68 -18.07
C LEU A 175 21.96 7.08 -19.31
N HIS A 176 21.03 6.16 -19.09
CA HIS A 176 20.03 5.82 -20.10
C HIS A 176 19.17 7.03 -20.42
N ASP A 177 18.60 7.03 -21.63
CA ASP A 177 17.64 8.05 -22.07
C ASP A 177 16.46 8.14 -21.08
N GLY A 178 16.32 9.30 -20.46
CA GLY A 178 15.32 9.56 -19.42
C GLY A 178 13.89 9.57 -19.95
N ASP A 179 13.67 9.87 -21.23
CA ASP A 179 12.33 9.89 -21.82
C ASP A 179 11.80 8.47 -22.04
N ARG A 180 12.73 7.52 -22.27
CA ARG A 180 12.46 6.10 -22.50
C ARG A 180 12.42 5.28 -21.22
N LEU A 181 13.10 5.71 -20.16
CA LEU A 181 13.10 4.99 -18.88
C LEU A 181 11.73 5.09 -18.22
N ARG A 182 10.96 4.01 -18.29
CA ARG A 182 9.64 3.89 -17.66
C ARG A 182 9.58 2.68 -16.75
N ILE A 183 8.78 2.81 -15.69
CA ILE A 183 8.45 1.73 -14.78
C ILE A 183 7.06 1.25 -15.17
N LYS A 184 6.98 0.01 -15.67
CA LYS A 184 5.74 -0.57 -16.16
C LYS A 184 4.72 -0.71 -15.04
N SER A 185 5.18 -1.13 -13.85
CA SER A 185 4.33 -1.13 -12.66
C SER A 185 5.07 -0.97 -11.34
N LEU A 186 4.39 -0.31 -10.41
CA LEU A 186 4.73 -0.25 -9.00
C LEU A 186 3.57 -0.84 -8.18
N ALA A 187 3.75 -2.05 -7.69
CA ALA A 187 2.74 -2.80 -6.95
C ALA A 187 3.17 -2.93 -5.49
N VAL A 188 2.42 -2.35 -4.56
CA VAL A 188 2.81 -2.26 -3.16
C VAL A 188 1.72 -2.75 -2.20
N PHE A 189 2.14 -3.50 -1.19
CA PHE A 189 1.32 -3.88 -0.05
C PHE A 189 1.67 -2.99 1.14
N ASP A 190 0.67 -2.33 1.68
CA ASP A 190 0.67 -1.56 2.92
C ASP A 190 1.96 -0.78 3.20
N THR A 191 2.33 0.15 2.31
CA THR A 191 3.52 1.00 2.50
C THR A 191 3.41 1.76 3.81
N VAL A 192 4.36 1.56 4.73
CA VAL A 192 4.44 2.31 6.00
C VAL A 192 5.27 3.58 5.83
N GLY A 193 4.64 4.73 6.06
CA GLY A 193 5.23 6.06 6.11
C GLY A 193 5.69 6.36 7.53
N ALA A 194 6.93 6.85 7.65
CA ALA A 194 7.74 6.81 8.86
C ALA A 194 8.15 5.37 9.21
N LEU A 195 9.46 5.14 9.23
CA LEU A 195 10.02 3.90 9.74
C LEU A 195 9.36 3.58 11.08
N GLY A 196 9.08 2.30 11.33
CA GLY A 196 8.58 1.72 12.58
C GLY A 196 9.51 1.93 13.79
N ILE A 197 10.05 3.14 13.95
CA ILE A 197 10.83 3.65 15.05
C ILE A 197 9.82 4.06 16.13
N PRO A 198 9.78 3.38 17.27
CA PRO A 198 8.77 3.59 18.31
C PRO A 198 8.91 4.92 19.08
N SER A 199 9.48 6.00 18.52
CA SER A 199 9.49 7.29 19.21
C SER A 199 9.57 8.52 18.28
N ARG A 200 8.76 9.54 18.59
CA ARG A 200 8.81 10.87 17.95
C ARG A 200 10.17 11.57 18.14
N LEU A 201 10.89 11.26 19.21
CA LEU A 201 12.22 11.83 19.51
C LEU A 201 13.30 11.25 18.59
N LEU A 202 13.30 9.93 18.37
CA LEU A 202 14.22 9.28 17.42
C LEU A 202 13.83 9.60 15.97
N LEU A 203 12.54 9.76 15.70
CA LEU A 203 12.06 10.30 14.44
C LEU A 203 12.63 11.71 14.22
N ALA A 204 12.51 12.64 15.18
CA ALA A 204 13.04 14.00 15.06
C ALA A 204 14.57 14.05 14.87
N ALA A 205 15.33 13.21 15.58
CA ALA A 205 16.78 13.12 15.43
C ALA A 205 17.22 12.52 14.08
N ASN A 206 16.44 11.55 13.55
CA ASN A 206 16.76 10.86 12.31
C ASN A 206 15.98 11.35 11.09
N ARG A 207 15.11 12.35 11.23
CA ARG A 207 14.31 12.96 10.16
C ARG A 207 15.18 13.33 8.95
N ARG A 208 16.34 13.94 9.20
CA ARG A 208 17.35 14.27 8.18
C ARG A 208 17.91 13.06 7.42
N TRP A 209 17.83 11.85 7.95
CA TRP A 209 18.31 10.64 7.27
C TRP A 209 17.18 9.90 6.54
N PHE A 210 15.92 10.16 6.86
CA PHE A 210 14.78 9.35 6.43
C PHE A 210 13.69 10.12 5.68
N GLU A 211 13.58 11.43 5.86
CA GLU A 211 12.58 12.27 5.18
C GLU A 211 12.88 12.48 3.69
N PHE A 212 14.09 12.16 3.23
CA PHE A 212 14.52 12.48 1.86
C PHE A 212 14.19 11.41 0.81
N HIS A 213 13.49 10.33 1.17
CA HIS A 213 13.00 9.42 0.13
C HIS A 213 11.64 9.86 -0.39
N ASP A 214 11.54 9.97 -1.71
CA ASP A 214 10.29 10.34 -2.36
C ASP A 214 9.38 9.12 -2.45
N THR A 215 8.30 9.16 -1.69
CA THR A 215 7.24 8.14 -1.76
C THR A 215 6.06 8.61 -2.61
N ARG A 216 6.07 9.82 -3.15
CA ARG A 216 4.94 10.35 -3.93
C ARG A 216 4.80 9.61 -5.27
N LEU A 217 3.66 9.82 -5.92
CA LEU A 217 3.46 9.37 -7.29
C LEU A 217 4.48 10.03 -8.22
N SER A 218 4.98 9.24 -9.17
CA SER A 218 5.97 9.69 -10.14
C SER A 218 5.48 9.45 -11.56
N SER A 219 5.75 10.40 -12.45
CA SER A 219 5.33 10.36 -13.86
C SER A 219 6.08 9.31 -14.70
N ILE A 220 7.13 8.69 -14.17
CA ILE A 220 7.83 7.58 -14.84
C ILE A 220 7.12 6.24 -14.64
N VAL A 221 6.11 6.17 -13.76
CA VAL A 221 5.37 4.93 -13.47
C VAL A 221 4.06 4.91 -14.26
N GLU A 222 3.85 3.87 -15.07
CA GLU A 222 2.62 3.72 -15.86
C GLU A 222 1.45 3.24 -15.00
N ASN A 223 1.68 2.22 -14.17
CA ASN A 223 0.64 1.57 -13.36
C ASN A 223 1.08 1.49 -11.90
N SER A 224 0.30 2.06 -10.99
CA SER A 224 0.56 2.07 -9.56
C SER A 224 -0.59 1.39 -8.81
N PHE A 225 -0.30 0.29 -8.13
CA PHE A 225 -1.27 -0.51 -7.37
C PHE A 225 -0.86 -0.51 -5.90
N HIS A 226 -1.75 -0.15 -4.99
CA HIS A 226 -1.48 -0.14 -3.55
C HIS A 226 -2.62 -0.80 -2.77
N ALA A 227 -2.35 -1.94 -2.14
CA ALA A 227 -3.25 -2.55 -1.17
C ALA A 227 -3.00 -1.96 0.22
N VAL A 228 -4.03 -1.48 0.91
CA VAL A 228 -3.91 -0.75 2.19
C VAL A 228 -4.77 -1.39 3.28
N ALA A 229 -4.22 -1.50 4.50
CA ALA A 229 -4.92 -2.05 5.66
C ALA A 229 -5.88 -1.03 6.29
N ILE A 230 -7.14 -1.43 6.55
CA ILE A 230 -8.14 -0.62 7.27
C ILE A 230 -7.88 -0.61 8.79
N ASP A 231 -7.51 -1.77 9.36
CA ASP A 231 -7.51 -2.01 10.82
C ASP A 231 -6.10 -1.90 11.46
N GLU A 232 -5.16 -1.25 10.77
CA GLU A 232 -3.84 -0.98 11.33
C GLU A 232 -3.87 0.28 12.21
N HIS A 233 -3.71 0.06 13.52
CA HIS A 233 -3.89 1.10 14.54
C HIS A 233 -2.60 1.60 15.17
N ARG A 234 -1.43 1.10 14.78
CA ARG A 234 -0.14 1.58 15.30
C ARG A 234 0.21 2.94 14.68
N PRO A 235 0.45 3.99 15.49
CA PRO A 235 0.91 5.27 14.95
C PRO A 235 2.24 5.19 14.19
N SER A 236 3.09 4.20 14.50
CA SER A 236 4.36 3.93 13.81
C SER A 236 4.18 3.18 12.48
N PHE A 237 2.97 2.76 12.15
CA PHE A 237 2.58 2.11 10.89
C PHE A 237 1.56 2.99 10.14
N GLU A 238 1.73 4.32 10.18
CA GLU A 238 0.97 5.22 9.33
C GLU A 238 1.17 4.82 7.86
N ALA A 239 0.10 4.75 7.07
CA ALA A 239 0.23 4.41 5.66
C ALA A 239 0.77 5.60 4.88
N ALA A 240 1.81 5.39 4.06
CA ALA A 240 2.22 6.36 3.05
C ALA A 240 1.23 6.29 1.88
N LEU A 241 0.11 6.99 1.98
CA LEU A 241 -0.90 7.00 0.90
C LEU A 241 -0.39 7.80 -0.31
N TRP A 242 -0.89 7.47 -1.50
CA TRP A 242 -0.78 8.33 -2.67
C TRP A 242 -1.90 9.36 -2.66
N HIS A 243 -1.54 10.58 -3.04
CA HIS A 243 -2.47 11.67 -3.23
C HIS A 243 -2.13 12.42 -4.52
N ARG A 244 -3.10 13.12 -5.08
CA ARG A 244 -2.92 14.03 -6.20
C ARG A 244 -2.59 15.42 -5.66
N PRO A 245 -1.39 15.97 -5.92
CA PRO A 245 -1.08 17.34 -5.56
C PRO A 245 -1.95 18.30 -6.36
N LYS A 246 -2.58 19.29 -5.71
CA LYS A 246 -3.40 20.31 -6.42
C LYS A 246 -2.58 21.17 -7.40
N SER A 247 -1.28 21.27 -7.18
CA SER A 247 -0.35 22.09 -7.97
C SER A 247 0.32 21.36 -9.14
N LYS A 248 0.14 20.04 -9.29
CA LYS A 248 0.79 19.24 -10.33
C LYS A 248 -0.22 18.39 -11.07
N SER A 249 -0.26 18.55 -12.40
CA SER A 249 -0.99 17.63 -13.27
C SER A 249 -0.23 16.30 -13.33
N VAL A 250 -0.69 15.30 -12.58
CA VAL A 250 -0.25 13.91 -12.75
C VAL A 250 -1.06 13.33 -13.91
N THR A 251 -0.58 13.54 -15.13
CA THR A 251 -1.17 12.98 -16.36
C THR A 251 -0.50 11.66 -16.71
N ASN A 252 -1.28 10.71 -17.25
CA ASN A 252 -0.83 9.44 -17.83
C ASN A 252 -0.31 8.37 -16.85
N THR A 253 -0.79 8.35 -15.61
CA THR A 253 -0.51 7.25 -14.66
C THR A 253 -1.81 6.61 -14.20
N HIS A 254 -1.96 5.29 -14.38
CA HIS A 254 -3.05 4.53 -13.80
C HIS A 254 -2.74 4.25 -12.32
N VAL A 255 -3.63 4.66 -11.42
CA VAL A 255 -3.44 4.51 -9.97
C VAL A 255 -4.66 3.85 -9.36
N GLU A 256 -4.44 2.76 -8.65
CA GLU A 256 -5.44 2.10 -7.80
C GLU A 256 -4.88 1.93 -6.38
N GLN A 257 -5.59 2.50 -5.41
CA GLN A 257 -5.28 2.38 -4.00
C GLN A 257 -6.49 1.76 -3.30
N VAL A 258 -6.43 0.47 -3.00
CA VAL A 258 -7.58 -0.30 -2.52
C VAL A 258 -7.42 -0.63 -1.03
N TRP A 259 -8.44 -0.28 -0.25
CA TRP A 259 -8.53 -0.57 1.18
C TRP A 259 -9.14 -1.95 1.41
N PHE A 260 -8.47 -2.76 2.22
CA PHE A 260 -8.85 -4.12 2.57
C PHE A 260 -9.03 -4.25 4.09
N PRO A 261 -9.94 -5.13 4.54
CA PRO A 261 -10.10 -5.41 5.97
C PRO A 261 -8.88 -6.14 6.51
N GLY A 262 -8.56 -5.90 7.78
CA GLY A 262 -7.40 -6.45 8.48
C GLY A 262 -6.30 -5.42 8.74
N ALA A 263 -5.29 -5.88 9.48
CA ALA A 263 -4.09 -5.14 9.86
C ALA A 263 -2.95 -5.34 8.85
N HIS A 264 -1.77 -4.78 9.11
CA HIS A 264 -0.63 -4.77 8.18
C HIS A 264 -0.27 -6.14 7.56
N GLY A 265 -0.23 -7.20 8.37
CA GLY A 265 0.09 -8.55 7.88
C GLY A 265 -1.08 -9.25 7.19
N ASP A 266 -2.33 -8.81 7.40
CA ASP A 266 -3.48 -9.29 6.61
C ASP A 266 -3.43 -8.75 5.17
N ILE A 267 -2.53 -7.82 4.87
CA ILE A 267 -2.36 -7.28 3.52
C ILE A 267 -1.11 -7.87 2.86
N GLY A 268 0.01 -7.90 3.57
CA GLY A 268 1.28 -8.38 3.03
C GLY A 268 1.69 -9.79 3.42
N GLY A 269 0.92 -10.50 4.24
CA GLY A 269 1.29 -11.80 4.79
C GLY A 269 2.33 -11.72 5.91
N GLY A 270 3.01 -12.84 6.18
CA GLY A 270 4.05 -12.91 7.21
C GLY A 270 3.56 -13.29 8.62
N TYR A 271 2.41 -13.98 8.73
CA TYR A 271 1.85 -14.42 10.00
C TYR A 271 2.15 -15.89 10.33
N SER A 272 2.79 -16.18 11.47
CA SER A 272 3.43 -17.48 11.77
C SER A 272 2.52 -18.71 11.85
N ARG A 273 1.19 -18.55 11.93
CA ARG A 273 0.21 -19.64 12.04
C ARG A 273 -0.62 -19.86 10.76
N TRP A 274 0.06 -19.86 9.61
CA TRP A 274 -0.52 -20.18 8.29
C TRP A 274 -1.35 -21.48 8.26
N ASN A 275 -0.97 -22.49 9.05
CA ASN A 275 -1.54 -23.85 8.95
C ASN A 275 -2.74 -24.11 9.86
N GLU A 276 -3.16 -23.16 10.71
CA GLU A 276 -4.25 -23.37 11.70
C GLU A 276 -5.62 -22.84 11.23
N GLY A 277 -5.84 -22.67 9.92
CA GLY A 277 -7.12 -22.18 9.38
C GLY A 277 -7.29 -20.65 9.44
N GLU A 278 -6.25 -19.91 9.83
CA GLU A 278 -6.29 -18.46 10.07
C GLU A 278 -5.92 -17.58 8.85
N ALA A 279 -5.67 -18.17 7.68
CA ALA A 279 -4.89 -17.57 6.59
C ALA A 279 -5.68 -16.77 5.53
N GLY A 280 -6.95 -16.43 5.76
CA GLY A 280 -7.84 -16.07 4.65
C GLY A 280 -7.87 -14.62 4.17
N ARG A 281 -7.52 -13.63 5.01
CA ARG A 281 -7.60 -12.20 4.62
C ARG A 281 -6.48 -11.75 3.71
N GLN A 282 -5.24 -12.18 3.99
CA GLN A 282 -4.07 -11.93 3.15
C GLN A 282 -4.21 -12.46 1.73
N ASP A 283 -5.05 -13.48 1.55
CA ASP A 283 -5.35 -14.04 0.23
C ASP A 283 -6.24 -13.12 -0.60
N ILE A 284 -7.06 -12.26 0.03
CA ILE A 284 -7.90 -11.29 -0.68
C ILE A 284 -7.01 -10.22 -1.33
N ALA A 285 -6.13 -9.59 -0.55
CA ALA A 285 -5.19 -8.60 -1.07
C ALA A 285 -4.21 -9.22 -2.08
N PHE A 286 -3.74 -10.45 -1.83
CA PHE A 286 -2.91 -11.21 -2.75
C PHE A 286 -3.62 -11.46 -4.09
N ALA A 287 -4.86 -11.96 -4.05
CA ALA A 287 -5.64 -12.29 -5.24
C ALA A 287 -5.87 -11.06 -6.10
N TRP A 288 -6.26 -9.94 -5.47
CA TRP A 288 -6.42 -8.66 -6.15
C TRP A 288 -5.13 -8.20 -6.83
N MET A 289 -4.00 -8.21 -6.10
CA MET A 289 -2.71 -7.76 -6.65
C MET A 289 -2.24 -8.67 -7.80
N ARG A 290 -2.31 -10.00 -7.62
CA ARG A 290 -1.98 -10.96 -8.67
C ARG A 290 -2.81 -10.69 -9.91
N ARG A 291 -4.12 -10.48 -9.75
CA ARG A 291 -5.02 -10.19 -10.88
C ARG A 291 -4.63 -8.91 -11.60
N ARG A 292 -4.24 -7.84 -10.91
CA ARG A 292 -3.71 -6.63 -11.56
C ARG A 292 -2.45 -6.90 -12.37
N LEU A 293 -1.52 -7.68 -11.83
CA LEU A 293 -0.28 -8.01 -12.52
C LEU A 293 -0.49 -8.99 -13.69
N VAL A 294 -1.47 -9.89 -13.61
CA VAL A 294 -1.82 -10.81 -14.71
C VAL A 294 -2.66 -10.11 -15.77
N ASP A 295 -3.84 -9.61 -15.40
CA ASP A 295 -4.85 -9.16 -16.36
C ASP A 295 -4.43 -7.85 -17.06
N HIS A 296 -3.80 -6.92 -16.33
CA HIS A 296 -3.45 -5.61 -16.88
C HIS A 296 -2.04 -5.57 -17.49
N LEU A 297 -1.11 -6.41 -17.00
CA LEU A 297 0.31 -6.35 -17.39
C LEU A 297 0.83 -7.64 -18.03
N GLY A 298 0.06 -8.73 -17.99
CA GLY A 298 0.41 -10.00 -18.60
C GLY A 298 1.56 -10.73 -17.92
N LEU A 299 1.82 -10.54 -16.62
CA LEU A 299 2.82 -11.35 -15.91
C LEU A 299 2.33 -12.80 -15.76
N HIS A 300 3.24 -13.76 -15.90
CA HIS A 300 2.91 -15.19 -15.94
C HIS A 300 3.11 -15.84 -14.57
N PHE A 301 2.12 -15.70 -13.70
CA PHE A 301 2.09 -16.42 -12.42
C PHE A 301 1.40 -17.78 -12.59
N ALA A 302 1.99 -18.83 -12.03
CA ALA A 302 1.34 -20.13 -11.92
C ALA A 302 0.01 -20.03 -11.17
N ASP A 303 -0.85 -21.00 -11.43
CA ASP A 303 -2.04 -21.21 -10.63
C ASP A 303 -1.68 -21.79 -9.26
N LEU A 304 -2.46 -21.41 -8.26
CA LEU A 304 -2.23 -21.80 -6.89
C LEU A 304 -2.88 -23.17 -6.63
N ASP A 305 -2.06 -24.21 -6.58
CA ASP A 305 -2.50 -25.60 -6.37
C ASP A 305 -2.28 -26.00 -4.89
N PRO A 306 -3.28 -26.58 -4.20
CA PRO A 306 -3.10 -27.10 -2.84
C PRO A 306 -1.98 -28.16 -2.70
N ASN A 307 -1.53 -28.77 -3.79
CA ASN A 307 -0.43 -29.75 -3.84
C ASN A 307 0.93 -29.17 -4.27
N ALA A 308 1.00 -27.88 -4.61
CA ALA A 308 2.25 -27.20 -4.96
C ALA A 308 2.95 -26.61 -3.72
N SER A 309 4.21 -26.16 -3.88
CA SER A 309 4.94 -25.44 -2.84
C SER A 309 4.29 -24.10 -2.41
N ILE A 310 3.23 -23.66 -3.09
CA ILE A 310 2.45 -22.46 -2.75
C ILE A 310 1.00 -22.87 -2.45
N PRO A 311 0.48 -22.62 -1.24
CA PRO A 311 -0.89 -22.98 -0.89
C PRO A 311 -1.94 -22.29 -1.78
N ALA A 312 -3.04 -23.00 -2.05
CA ALA A 312 -4.23 -22.46 -2.69
C ALA A 312 -4.79 -21.24 -1.92
N LEU A 313 -5.41 -20.31 -2.65
CA LEU A 313 -6.09 -19.17 -2.03
C LEU A 313 -7.28 -19.64 -1.21
N ARG A 314 -7.37 -19.11 0.01
CA ARG A 314 -8.52 -19.23 0.90
C ARG A 314 -9.06 -17.83 1.16
N CYS A 315 -9.66 -17.19 0.15
CA CYS A 315 -10.24 -15.86 0.31
C CYS A 315 -11.43 -15.90 1.28
N ASP A 316 -11.16 -15.67 2.56
CA ASP A 316 -12.15 -15.67 3.62
C ASP A 316 -12.00 -14.39 4.44
N PRO A 317 -12.93 -13.43 4.31
CA PRO A 317 -12.86 -12.19 5.06
C PRO A 317 -13.09 -12.41 6.57
N THR A 318 -13.77 -13.49 6.96
CA THR A 318 -14.06 -13.82 8.36
C THR A 318 -12.89 -14.50 9.05
N ALA A 319 -11.89 -14.98 8.30
CA ALA A 319 -10.70 -15.65 8.81
C ALA A 319 -10.07 -14.87 9.97
N HIS A 320 -10.25 -15.43 11.18
CA HIS A 320 -9.82 -14.97 12.50
C HIS A 320 -9.55 -13.46 12.67
N LEU A 321 -10.58 -12.67 13.06
CA LEU A 321 -10.40 -11.38 13.77
C LEU A 321 -9.70 -11.54 15.14
N THR A 322 -9.58 -12.78 15.63
CA THR A 322 -9.17 -13.14 17.00
C THR A 322 -7.71 -13.51 17.18
N SER A 323 -6.93 -13.67 16.11
CA SER A 323 -5.58 -14.22 16.25
C SER A 323 -4.72 -13.27 17.12
N PRO A 324 -3.97 -13.78 18.11
CA PRO A 324 -2.92 -13.02 18.80
C PRO A 324 -1.89 -12.43 17.83
N ILE A 325 -1.92 -12.82 16.56
CA ILE A 325 -1.05 -12.37 15.51
C ILE A 325 -1.48 -11.01 14.92
N HIS A 326 -2.73 -10.58 15.18
CA HIS A 326 -3.13 -9.15 15.20
C HIS A 326 -2.44 -8.37 16.32
N ARG A 327 -1.58 -9.03 17.11
CA ARG A 327 -0.83 -8.51 18.25
C ARG A 327 0.68 -8.78 18.15
N PRO A 328 1.43 -8.03 17.34
CA PRO A 328 2.77 -7.65 17.74
C PRO A 328 2.65 -6.48 18.74
N TRP A 329 1.85 -6.64 19.80
CA TRP A 329 1.70 -5.60 20.82
C TRP A 329 2.59 -5.98 22.00
N ASP A 330 3.85 -5.58 21.94
CA ASP A 330 4.58 -5.43 23.20
C ASP A 330 3.79 -4.48 24.11
N MET A 331 3.86 -4.75 25.41
CA MET A 331 3.15 -4.05 26.49
C MET A 331 3.30 -2.52 26.45
N VAL A 332 4.26 -2.00 25.69
CA VAL A 332 4.63 -0.58 25.55
C VAL A 332 3.69 0.21 24.63
N ASP A 333 3.13 -0.39 23.58
CA ASP A 333 2.23 0.34 22.65
C ASP A 333 0.79 0.47 23.20
N HIS A 334 0.41 -0.38 24.15
CA HIS A 334 -0.85 -0.26 24.90
C HIS A 334 -0.90 0.99 25.81
N ILE A 335 0.25 1.62 26.07
CA ILE A 335 0.37 2.82 26.90
C ILE A 335 0.12 4.09 26.05
N ARG A 336 0.06 3.97 24.71
CA ARG A 336 -0.01 5.11 23.77
C ARG A 336 -1.37 5.20 23.04
N SER A 337 -1.63 6.39 22.48
CA SER A 337 -2.81 6.69 21.64
C SER A 337 -2.89 5.77 20.41
N GLN A 338 -4.07 5.23 20.10
CA GLN A 338 -4.33 4.49 18.86
C GLN A 338 -4.36 5.43 17.65
N ALA A 339 -4.05 4.93 16.46
CA ALA A 339 -4.21 5.65 15.20
C ALA A 339 -5.37 5.06 14.37
N ALA A 340 -6.02 5.91 13.57
CA ALA A 340 -6.95 5.48 12.54
C ALA A 340 -6.59 6.18 11.23
N ARG A 341 -6.39 5.39 10.18
CA ARG A 341 -6.00 5.89 8.86
C ARG A 341 -7.20 6.54 8.18
N ALA A 342 -7.01 7.75 7.67
CA ALA A 342 -8.02 8.45 6.90
C ALA A 342 -8.19 7.80 5.53
N ILE A 343 -9.43 7.48 5.18
CA ILE A 343 -9.80 6.94 3.87
C ILE A 343 -10.37 8.10 3.05
N ASN A 344 -9.88 8.29 1.83
CA ASN A 344 -10.38 9.31 0.91
C ASN A 344 -10.34 10.74 1.51
N GLN A 345 -9.28 11.08 2.24
CA GLN A 345 -9.13 12.32 3.02
C GLN A 345 -10.31 12.60 3.99
N THR A 346 -10.95 11.55 4.52
CA THR A 346 -12.05 11.64 5.47
C THR A 346 -11.55 11.32 6.87
N ARG A 347 -11.84 12.21 7.83
CA ARG A 347 -11.47 12.00 9.23
C ARG A 347 -12.22 10.79 9.78
N PRO A 348 -11.53 9.81 10.38
CA PRO A 348 -12.18 8.73 11.11
C PRO A 348 -13.10 9.27 12.20
N LEU A 349 -14.17 8.54 12.51
CA LEU A 349 -15.01 8.88 13.65
C LEU A 349 -14.18 8.87 14.95
N ALA A 350 -14.45 9.81 15.84
CA ALA A 350 -13.88 9.77 17.18
C ALA A 350 -14.40 8.49 17.86
N SER A 351 -13.50 7.60 18.26
CA SER A 351 -13.86 6.38 18.99
C SER A 351 -14.71 6.75 20.21
N TYR A 352 -15.82 6.05 20.41
CA TYR A 352 -16.65 6.15 21.61
C TYR A 352 -15.78 5.89 22.85
N GLY A 353 -15.31 6.96 23.49
CA GLY A 353 -14.39 6.90 24.61
C GLY A 353 -14.39 8.22 25.36
N SER A 354 -14.57 8.14 26.68
CA SER A 354 -14.71 9.31 27.56
C SER A 354 -13.55 10.30 27.35
N PRO A 355 -13.83 11.61 27.18
CA PRO A 355 -12.82 12.66 27.03
C PRO A 355 -11.93 12.85 28.28
N THR A 356 -12.18 12.13 29.37
CA THR A 356 -11.54 12.33 30.67
C THR A 356 -10.20 11.60 30.88
N LYS A 357 -9.69 10.81 29.92
CA LYS A 357 -8.45 10.02 30.13
C LYS A 357 -7.40 10.08 29.01
N GLY A 358 -7.38 11.10 28.15
CA GLY A 358 -6.26 11.34 27.20
C GLY A 358 -5.92 10.19 26.23
N ARG A 359 -6.79 9.17 26.12
CA ARG A 359 -6.64 7.98 25.25
C ARG A 359 -7.53 8.12 24.02
N GLY A 360 -7.27 9.14 23.20
CA GLY A 360 -8.00 9.37 21.95
C GLY A 360 -7.36 8.64 20.77
N THR A 361 -8.17 8.22 19.80
CA THR A 361 -7.70 7.77 18.49
C THR A 361 -7.27 8.97 17.65
N VAL A 362 -6.06 8.94 17.12
CA VAL A 362 -5.49 10.01 16.28
C VAL A 362 -5.71 9.67 14.81
N ALA A 363 -6.26 10.62 14.05
CA ALA A 363 -6.35 10.49 12.59
C ALA A 363 -4.97 10.62 11.94
N VAL A 364 -4.60 9.68 11.08
CA VAL A 364 -3.34 9.66 10.32
C VAL A 364 -3.61 9.56 8.82
N GLY A 365 -2.65 9.91 7.96
CA GLY A 365 -2.82 9.89 6.50
C GLY A 365 -3.64 11.05 5.91
N LEU A 366 -3.93 12.09 6.70
CA LEU A 366 -4.54 13.33 6.21
C LEU A 366 -3.45 14.27 5.70
N VAL A 367 -3.60 14.76 4.48
CA VAL A 367 -2.63 15.67 3.86
C VAL A 367 -3.34 16.93 3.40
N ALA A 368 -2.90 18.07 3.94
CA ALA A 368 -3.45 19.36 3.54
C ALA A 368 -3.09 19.67 2.08
N ASN A 369 -4.05 20.23 1.34
CA ASN A 369 -3.87 20.70 -0.04
C ASN A 369 -3.57 19.60 -1.10
N GLU A 370 -3.82 18.34 -0.78
CA GLU A 370 -3.77 17.24 -1.74
C GLU A 370 -5.13 16.54 -1.81
N ASP A 371 -5.51 16.08 -3.00
CA ASP A 371 -6.77 15.36 -3.20
C ASP A 371 -6.52 13.85 -3.22
N PRO A 372 -7.49 13.02 -2.79
CA PRO A 372 -7.44 11.57 -2.96
C PRO A 372 -7.23 11.17 -4.44
N ILE A 373 -6.57 10.04 -4.68
CA ILE A 373 -6.35 9.52 -6.03
C ILE A 373 -6.51 8.01 -6.08
N GLY A 374 -7.39 7.54 -6.96
CA GLY A 374 -7.58 6.10 -7.20
C GLY A 374 -8.03 5.31 -5.96
N GLU A 375 -8.54 5.97 -4.92
CA GLU A 375 -8.94 5.32 -3.67
C GLU A 375 -10.23 4.53 -3.86
N MET A 376 -10.25 3.30 -3.36
CA MET A 376 -11.37 2.36 -3.46
C MET A 376 -11.43 1.45 -2.23
N ILE A 377 -12.57 0.83 -1.95
CA ILE A 377 -12.71 -0.18 -0.89
C ILE A 377 -13.00 -1.54 -1.51
N HIS A 378 -12.32 -2.58 -1.06
CA HIS A 378 -12.66 -3.94 -1.46
C HIS A 378 -13.95 -4.39 -0.78
N ILE A 379 -14.85 -5.04 -1.53
CA ILE A 379 -16.18 -5.48 -1.09
C ILE A 379 -16.15 -6.36 0.18
N SER A 380 -15.03 -7.08 0.40
CA SER A 380 -14.80 -7.88 1.60
C SER A 380 -14.92 -7.08 2.91
N ALA A 381 -14.54 -5.80 2.92
CA ALA A 381 -14.69 -4.94 4.10
C ALA A 381 -16.18 -4.65 4.40
N LEU A 382 -16.99 -4.47 3.35
CA LEU A 382 -18.43 -4.26 3.46
C LEU A 382 -19.16 -5.55 3.84
N ALA A 383 -18.73 -6.69 3.31
CA ALA A 383 -19.26 -7.99 3.70
C ALA A 383 -19.04 -8.29 5.20
N LEU A 384 -17.90 -7.89 5.77
CA LEU A 384 -17.67 -8.01 7.23
C LEU A 384 -18.53 -7.05 8.04
N LEU A 385 -18.83 -5.87 7.50
CA LEU A 385 -19.70 -4.88 8.13
C LEU A 385 -21.15 -5.41 8.26
N ASP A 386 -21.63 -6.14 7.25
CA ASP A 386 -22.99 -6.70 7.15
C ASP A 386 -23.18 -8.04 7.88
N ALA A 387 -22.08 -8.77 8.18
CA ALA A 387 -22.15 -10.10 8.79
C ALA A 387 -22.99 -10.11 10.08
N ALA A 388 -24.17 -10.71 10.00
CA ALA A 388 -25.17 -10.79 11.07
C ALA A 388 -24.72 -11.68 12.25
N GLU A 389 -23.87 -12.66 11.98
CA GLU A 389 -23.16 -13.41 13.02
C GLU A 389 -21.97 -12.58 13.46
N GLU A 390 -22.03 -12.06 14.69
CA GLU A 390 -20.97 -11.26 15.28
C GLU A 390 -19.65 -12.03 15.17
N PRO A 391 -18.66 -11.56 14.38
CA PRO A 391 -17.38 -12.20 14.41
C PRO A 391 -16.86 -12.09 15.84
N THR A 392 -16.39 -13.20 16.40
CA THR A 392 -15.89 -13.21 17.78
C THR A 392 -14.70 -12.24 17.82
N ILE A 393 -14.76 -11.16 18.60
CA ILE A 393 -13.61 -10.28 18.86
C ILE A 393 -13.22 -10.46 20.32
N THR A 394 -12.39 -11.46 20.62
CA THR A 394 -11.94 -11.70 21.99
C THR A 394 -10.89 -10.65 22.39
N LEU A 395 -11.33 -9.61 23.12
CA LEU A 395 -10.43 -8.64 23.77
C LEU A 395 -9.76 -9.28 24.99
N ALA A 396 -8.69 -10.05 24.80
CA ALA A 396 -8.05 -10.85 25.86
C ALA A 396 -7.53 -10.11 27.12
N TRP A 397 -7.69 -8.79 27.28
CA TRP A 397 -7.44 -8.10 28.56
C TRP A 397 -8.67 -8.11 29.49
N GLU A 398 -9.85 -8.32 28.93
CA GLU A 398 -10.99 -8.84 29.68
C GLU A 398 -10.97 -10.36 29.49
N LYS A 399 -11.06 -11.16 30.56
CA LYS A 399 -11.47 -12.57 30.46
C LYS A 399 -12.94 -12.70 29.99
N LEU A 400 -13.39 -11.79 29.14
CA LEU A 400 -14.72 -11.65 28.57
C LEU A 400 -14.55 -11.71 27.06
N SER A 401 -14.88 -12.87 26.50
CA SER A 401 -15.13 -13.02 25.07
C SER A 401 -16.40 -12.25 24.71
N ARG A 402 -16.32 -10.93 24.61
CA ARG A 402 -17.42 -10.10 24.12
C ARG A 402 -17.34 -10.05 22.60
N ARG A 403 -18.38 -10.51 21.95
CA ARG A 403 -18.55 -10.39 20.50
C ARG A 403 -18.80 -8.91 20.18
N TYR A 404 -18.05 -8.36 19.24
CA TYR A 404 -18.24 -6.98 18.77
C TYR A 404 -18.39 -7.01 17.25
N PRO A 405 -19.36 -6.29 16.67
CA PRO A 405 -19.50 -6.19 15.23
C PRO A 405 -18.28 -5.50 14.61
N TYR A 406 -17.86 -5.93 13.42
CA TYR A 406 -16.77 -5.29 12.68
C TYR A 406 -17.17 -3.88 12.27
N ARG A 407 -16.65 -2.88 13.00
CA ARG A 407 -17.06 -1.47 12.89
C ARG A 407 -15.87 -0.50 12.98
N PRO A 408 -14.92 -0.55 12.03
CA PRO A 408 -13.78 0.35 12.05
C PRO A 408 -14.23 1.81 11.91
N PRO A 409 -13.76 2.74 12.75
CA PRO A 409 -14.23 4.13 12.76
C PRO A 409 -13.88 4.89 11.48
N ASN A 410 -12.81 4.48 10.78
CA ASN A 410 -12.42 5.01 9.48
C ASN A 410 -13.30 4.47 8.34
N LEU A 411 -13.66 3.19 8.36
CA LEU A 411 -14.59 2.59 7.38
C LEU A 411 -15.99 3.19 7.50
N ILE A 412 -16.51 3.31 8.74
CA ILE A 412 -17.84 3.89 8.98
C ILE A 412 -17.91 5.34 8.50
N ALA A 413 -16.85 6.12 8.73
CA ALA A 413 -16.81 7.53 8.34
C ALA A 413 -16.99 7.75 6.82
N VAL A 414 -16.65 6.76 5.98
CA VAL A 414 -16.72 6.88 4.52
C VAL A 414 -17.92 6.20 3.88
N LEU A 415 -18.77 5.48 4.64
CA LEU A 415 -19.99 4.87 4.10
C LEU A 415 -20.90 5.87 3.35
N PRO A 416 -21.09 7.12 3.79
CA PRO A 416 -21.89 8.08 3.02
C PRO A 416 -21.26 8.45 1.65
N LEU A 417 -19.94 8.39 1.49
CA LEU A 417 -19.27 8.60 0.19
C LEU A 417 -19.52 7.42 -0.75
N ILE A 418 -19.53 6.20 -0.22
CA ILE A 418 -19.87 4.99 -0.98
C ILE A 418 -21.33 5.08 -1.43
N ALA A 419 -22.25 5.37 -0.51
CA ALA A 419 -23.66 5.55 -0.82
C ALA A 419 -23.88 6.66 -1.88
N PHE A 420 -23.14 7.76 -1.80
CA PHE A 420 -23.17 8.81 -2.82
C PHE A 420 -22.71 8.32 -4.19
N THR A 421 -21.63 7.52 -4.23
CA THR A 421 -21.05 6.98 -5.47
C THR A 421 -22.03 6.04 -6.18
N TYR A 422 -22.70 5.18 -5.42
CA TYR A 422 -23.62 4.15 -5.93
C TYR A 422 -25.11 4.54 -5.89
N ARG A 423 -25.44 5.81 -5.63
CA ARG A 423 -26.82 6.33 -5.46
C ARG A 423 -27.83 5.94 -6.55
N ALA A 424 -27.37 5.61 -7.75
CA ALA A 424 -28.23 5.20 -8.86
C ALA A 424 -28.72 3.74 -8.75
N TRP A 425 -28.03 2.91 -7.95
CA TRP A 425 -28.37 1.50 -7.77
C TRP A 425 -29.64 1.31 -6.94
N ASP A 426 -29.87 2.18 -5.94
CA ASP A 426 -31.08 2.17 -5.12
C ASP A 426 -31.44 3.60 -4.68
N PRO A 427 -32.32 4.29 -5.44
CA PRO A 427 -32.75 5.65 -5.11
C PRO A 427 -33.48 5.76 -3.77
N THR A 428 -34.18 4.69 -3.34
CA THR A 428 -34.92 4.66 -2.09
C THR A 428 -33.96 4.56 -0.91
N ALA A 429 -32.99 3.65 -0.97
CA ALA A 429 -31.92 3.58 0.03
C ALA A 429 -31.11 4.88 0.07
N TRP A 430 -30.76 5.43 -1.09
CA TRP A 430 -30.02 6.67 -1.20
C TRP A 430 -30.71 7.85 -0.47
N ALA A 431 -32.03 7.95 -0.53
CA ALA A 431 -32.77 9.02 0.16
C ALA A 431 -32.50 9.05 1.68
N MET A 432 -32.24 7.89 2.30
CA MET A 432 -31.89 7.77 3.72
C MET A 432 -30.43 8.16 4.01
N TRP A 433 -29.52 7.87 3.07
CA TRP A 433 -28.09 8.18 3.18
C TRP A 433 -27.75 9.63 2.82
N LYS A 434 -28.53 10.27 1.95
CA LYS A 434 -28.28 11.61 1.42
C LYS A 434 -27.95 12.67 2.48
N PRO A 435 -28.67 12.78 3.62
CA PRO A 435 -28.34 13.78 4.65
C PRO A 435 -26.95 13.61 5.26
N TYR A 436 -26.46 12.37 5.34
CA TYR A 436 -25.13 12.06 5.90
C TYR A 436 -24.03 12.36 4.88
N ALA A 437 -24.27 12.11 3.60
CA ALA A 437 -23.35 12.45 2.53
C ALA A 437 -23.23 13.96 2.33
N ASP A 438 -24.34 14.70 2.39
CA ASP A 438 -24.37 16.16 2.30
C ASP A 438 -23.63 16.85 3.46
N ALA A 439 -23.53 16.19 4.62
CA ALA A 439 -22.81 16.67 5.80
C ALA A 439 -21.29 16.52 5.69
N ILE A 440 -20.77 15.78 4.70
CA ILE A 440 -19.33 15.62 4.50
C ILE A 440 -18.74 16.95 3.97
N PRO A 441 -17.73 17.53 4.65
CA PRO A 441 -17.11 18.76 4.19
C PRO A 441 -16.59 18.65 2.76
N ARG A 442 -16.96 19.61 1.91
CA ARG A 442 -16.43 19.74 0.56
C ARG A 442 -15.02 20.34 0.62
N VAL A 443 -14.02 19.56 0.22
CA VAL A 443 -12.62 19.98 0.09
C VAL A 443 -12.31 20.49 -1.33
N THR A 444 -13.20 20.17 -2.28
CA THR A 444 -13.14 20.46 -3.72
C THR A 444 -14.52 20.90 -4.22
N ALA A 445 -14.57 21.52 -5.41
CA ALA A 445 -15.84 21.91 -6.05
C ALA A 445 -16.71 20.70 -6.41
N GLU A 446 -16.07 19.62 -6.88
CA GLU A 446 -16.72 18.33 -7.15
C GLU A 446 -16.88 17.50 -5.87
N PRO A 447 -18.01 16.79 -5.69
CA PRO A 447 -18.20 15.87 -4.59
C PRO A 447 -17.25 14.66 -4.74
N ARG A 448 -16.59 14.29 -3.64
CA ARG A 448 -15.70 13.13 -3.60
C ARG A 448 -16.48 11.83 -3.80
N THR A 449 -15.98 10.94 -4.65
CA THR A 449 -16.49 9.58 -4.84
C THR A 449 -15.55 8.57 -4.22
N LEU A 450 -16.06 7.38 -3.91
CA LEU A 450 -15.29 6.24 -3.40
C LEU A 450 -15.87 4.96 -4.00
N SER A 451 -15.13 4.37 -4.94
CA SER A 451 -15.58 3.17 -5.66
C SER A 451 -15.32 1.90 -4.86
N ILE A 452 -16.03 0.84 -5.23
CA ILE A 452 -15.89 -0.50 -4.67
C ILE A 452 -15.23 -1.43 -5.69
N VAL A 453 -14.30 -2.25 -5.20
CA VAL A 453 -13.71 -3.37 -5.94
C VAL A 453 -14.45 -4.64 -5.52
N GLY A 454 -15.04 -5.36 -6.48
CA GLY A 454 -15.78 -6.60 -6.27
C GLY A 454 -14.89 -7.79 -5.95
N TRP A 455 -15.50 -8.94 -5.67
CA TRP A 455 -14.80 -10.20 -5.36
C TRP A 455 -13.98 -10.73 -6.55
N ASP A 456 -14.43 -10.42 -7.76
CA ASP A 456 -13.69 -10.65 -8.99
C ASP A 456 -12.55 -9.64 -9.19
N GLY A 457 -12.37 -8.68 -8.29
CA GLY A 457 -11.35 -7.65 -8.42
C GLY A 457 -11.68 -6.58 -9.46
N GLN A 458 -12.84 -6.59 -10.10
CA GLN A 458 -13.27 -5.51 -11.00
C GLN A 458 -13.85 -4.34 -10.20
N ILE A 459 -13.77 -3.14 -10.77
CA ILE A 459 -14.41 -1.97 -10.16
C ILE A 459 -15.91 -2.06 -10.44
N LEU A 460 -16.74 -2.06 -9.39
CA LEU A 460 -18.19 -2.05 -9.56
C LEU A 460 -18.63 -0.74 -10.24
N PRO A 461 -19.45 -0.80 -11.30
CA PRO A 461 -19.87 0.38 -12.03
C PRO A 461 -20.75 1.29 -11.15
N ALA A 462 -20.58 2.61 -11.26
CA ALA A 462 -21.39 3.56 -10.47
C ALA A 462 -22.88 3.55 -10.86
N GLN A 463 -23.21 3.03 -12.05
CA GLN A 463 -24.57 2.79 -12.51
C GLN A 463 -24.86 1.28 -12.48
N PRO A 464 -26.10 0.87 -12.17
CA PRO A 464 -26.45 -0.54 -12.18
C PRO A 464 -26.31 -1.11 -13.60
N PRO A 465 -25.82 -2.35 -13.77
CA PRO A 465 -25.83 -3.01 -15.07
C PRO A 465 -27.25 -3.21 -15.60
N GLU A 466 -27.41 -3.29 -16.93
CA GLU A 466 -28.73 -3.48 -17.54
C GLU A 466 -29.37 -4.80 -17.09
N ALA A 467 -30.71 -4.80 -17.00
CA ALA A 467 -31.53 -5.74 -16.23
C ALA A 467 -31.43 -7.24 -16.59
N SER A 468 -30.63 -7.65 -17.59
CA SER A 468 -30.47 -9.05 -17.98
C SER A 468 -29.27 -9.77 -17.33
N GLU A 469 -28.36 -9.07 -16.66
CA GLU A 469 -27.24 -9.67 -15.90
C GLU A 469 -27.29 -9.38 -14.39
N ALA A 470 -28.13 -8.42 -13.98
CA ALA A 470 -28.19 -7.87 -12.63
C ALA A 470 -29.09 -8.68 -11.67
N ALA A 471 -28.73 -9.92 -11.35
CA ALA A 471 -29.33 -10.60 -10.20
C ALA A 471 -28.73 -10.02 -8.91
N SER A 472 -29.48 -9.11 -8.27
CA SER A 472 -29.59 -8.71 -6.84
C SER A 472 -28.51 -8.94 -5.77
N GLU A 473 -27.46 -9.75 -5.97
CA GLU A 473 -26.53 -10.15 -4.91
C GLU A 473 -25.41 -9.13 -4.67
N ASP A 474 -24.99 -8.38 -5.71
CA ASP A 474 -23.86 -7.43 -5.65
C ASP A 474 -24.27 -5.96 -5.40
N ASN A 475 -25.54 -5.69 -5.05
CA ASN A 475 -25.95 -4.33 -4.74
C ASN A 475 -25.20 -3.82 -3.49
N VAL A 476 -24.39 -2.78 -3.66
CA VAL A 476 -23.60 -2.18 -2.57
C VAL A 476 -24.49 -1.77 -1.38
N PHE A 477 -25.72 -1.32 -1.62
CA PHE A 477 -26.67 -0.94 -0.56
C PHE A 477 -27.11 -2.12 0.31
N ARG A 478 -26.97 -3.37 -0.15
CA ARG A 478 -27.17 -4.57 0.68
C ARG A 478 -26.28 -4.52 1.91
N TYR A 479 -25.00 -4.21 1.74
CA TYR A 479 -24.03 -4.18 2.83
C TYR A 479 -24.11 -2.93 3.70
N LEU A 480 -24.57 -1.83 3.11
CA LEU A 480 -24.76 -0.58 3.84
C LEU A 480 -26.03 -0.62 4.69
N GLY A 481 -27.03 -1.41 4.32
CA GLY A 481 -28.34 -1.39 4.95
C GLY A 481 -29.11 -0.07 4.76
N SER A 482 -30.32 -0.04 5.30
CA SER A 482 -31.25 1.09 5.14
C SER A 482 -31.15 2.15 6.24
N ASP A 483 -30.50 1.87 7.37
CA ASP A 483 -30.40 2.80 8.51
C ASP A 483 -28.95 3.23 8.78
N PRO A 484 -28.53 4.41 8.29
CA PRO A 484 -27.20 4.94 8.57
C PRO A 484 -26.94 5.17 10.07
N ALA A 485 -27.98 5.47 10.86
CA ALA A 485 -27.84 5.70 12.30
C ALA A 485 -27.45 4.43 13.05
N ALA A 486 -27.81 3.26 12.51
CA ALA A 486 -27.42 1.97 13.06
C ALA A 486 -25.89 1.81 13.13
N PHE A 487 -25.11 2.50 12.29
CA PHE A 487 -23.64 2.49 12.32
C PHE A 487 -23.03 3.47 13.32
N GLY A 488 -23.83 4.18 14.10
CA GLY A 488 -23.35 5.25 14.99
C GLY A 488 -23.04 6.56 14.25
N LEU A 489 -23.47 6.67 12.99
CA LEU A 489 -23.45 7.95 12.27
C LEU A 489 -24.55 8.85 12.83
N SER A 490 -24.19 10.09 13.13
CA SER A 490 -25.17 11.11 13.49
C SER A 490 -25.25 12.18 12.40
N ARG A 491 -26.44 12.74 12.20
CA ARG A 491 -26.69 13.82 11.25
C ARG A 491 -25.98 15.14 11.62
N ALA A 492 -25.53 15.28 12.88
CA ALA A 492 -24.84 16.45 13.41
C ALA A 492 -23.32 16.27 13.56
N SER A 493 -22.83 15.04 13.76
CA SER A 493 -21.41 14.73 14.06
C SER A 493 -20.60 14.28 12.83
N THR A 494 -21.12 14.42 11.62
CA THR A 494 -20.27 14.46 10.41
C THR A 494 -19.56 15.82 10.27
N LEU A 495 -19.84 16.77 11.16
CA LEU A 495 -19.26 18.11 11.20
C LEU A 495 -18.56 18.38 12.53
N VAL A 496 -17.53 19.25 12.43
CA VAL A 496 -16.66 19.83 13.47
C VAL A 496 -15.45 18.94 13.82
N VAL A 497 -14.28 19.17 13.21
CA VAL A 497 -13.47 20.37 13.49
C VAL A 497 -13.18 21.14 12.21
N SER A 498 -13.59 22.41 12.24
CA SER A 498 -13.26 23.44 11.26
C SER A 498 -11.77 23.50 10.96
N VAL A 499 -11.46 23.93 9.75
CA VAL A 499 -10.12 24.29 9.25
C VAL A 499 -9.41 25.34 10.13
N GLU A 500 -10.09 25.92 11.13
CA GLU A 500 -9.56 27.01 11.97
C GLU A 500 -8.75 26.56 13.21
N ARG A 501 -8.85 25.32 13.69
CA ARG A 501 -8.15 24.92 14.95
C ARG A 501 -6.73 24.37 14.78
N VAL A 502 -6.12 24.50 13.60
CA VAL A 502 -4.68 24.26 13.39
C VAL A 502 -3.90 25.57 13.29
N LEU A 503 -4.56 26.73 13.19
CA LEU A 503 -3.94 28.05 13.37
C LEU A 503 -3.92 28.43 14.85
N GLY A 504 -3.27 27.59 15.66
CA GLY A 504 -2.79 27.92 16.99
C GLY A 504 -1.28 28.13 16.97
N GLY A 505 -0.79 28.86 15.97
CA GLY A 505 0.53 29.48 16.02
C GLY A 505 0.45 30.79 16.80
N PRO A 506 1.53 31.22 17.48
CA PRO A 506 1.47 32.38 18.36
C PRO A 506 1.32 33.66 17.53
N GLU A 507 0.12 34.23 17.50
CA GLU A 507 -0.02 35.67 17.30
C GLU A 507 0.58 36.37 18.52
N ARG A 508 1.84 36.78 18.41
CA ARG A 508 2.41 38.01 18.97
C ARG A 508 3.84 38.19 18.46
N GLN A 509 4.14 39.45 18.09
CA GLN A 509 5.42 39.99 17.61
C GLN A 509 5.73 39.85 16.11
N ALA A 510 4.88 40.45 15.27
CA ALA A 510 5.35 41.16 14.08
C ALA A 510 5.01 42.64 14.27
N ASP A 511 5.78 43.32 15.12
CA ASP A 511 5.86 44.79 15.23
C ASP A 511 7.15 45.11 15.99
N ARG A 512 8.26 45.12 15.25
CA ARG A 512 9.56 45.74 15.56
C ARG A 512 10.53 45.27 14.48
N TYR A 513 10.57 46.00 13.38
CA TYR A 513 11.73 46.31 12.53
C TYR A 513 11.20 47.05 11.29
N ALA A 514 10.64 48.23 11.57
CA ALA A 514 10.63 49.36 10.64
C ALA A 514 11.31 50.49 11.42
N GLY A 515 12.54 50.80 11.00
CA GLY A 515 13.48 51.67 11.69
C GLY A 515 14.89 51.34 11.25
#